data_AF-A0A7C5ENQ6-F1
#
_entry.id   AF-A0A7C5ENQ6-F1
#
_cell.length_a   1.000
_cell.length_b   1.000
_cell.length_c   1.000
_cell.angle_alpha   90.00
_cell.angle_beta   90.00
_cell.angle_gamma   90.00
#
_symmetry.space_group_name_H-M   'P 1'
#
loop_
_entity.id
_entity.type
_entity.pdbx_description
1 polymer ?
#
loop_
_entity_poly.entity_id
_entity_poly.type
_entity_poly.pdbx_seq_one_letter_code
_entity_poly.pdbx_strand_id
1 'polypeptide(L)'
;MNYMSVLVDHSGDDVWVMSARVTNVDAGGLVSGRYWERLAGLPEVEWVEPILIGNGLFQKGDGSFEQVWVVGLRRPGLAGGPWAFAEGDNRALKDLEAVTLKCLDLGKFGNSDRHHLTEIGGRRVRVGAINEGARGFQGTLVFGNIQRSAGYGRHPAGPLFRPVGGI
;
A
#
# COMPACT_ATOMS: atom_id res chain seq x y z
N MET A 1 -7.16 -0.71 -16.94
CA MET A 1 -5.84 -0.70 -16.26
C MET A 1 -6.01 -1.37 -14.90
N ASN A 2 -5.01 -2.02 -14.33
CA ASN A 2 -5.13 -2.71 -13.04
C ASN A 2 -4.23 -2.02 -11.99
N TYR A 3 -4.39 -2.29 -10.69
CA TYR A 3 -3.51 -1.75 -9.64
C TYR A 3 -2.04 -2.00 -9.97
N MET A 4 -1.77 -3.23 -10.37
CA MET A 4 -0.42 -3.73 -10.65
C MET A 4 0.19 -3.15 -11.91
N SER A 5 -0.60 -2.84 -12.95
CA SER A 5 -0.03 -2.22 -14.15
C SER A 5 0.53 -0.85 -13.83
N VAL A 6 -0.11 -0.07 -12.94
CA VAL A 6 0.44 1.24 -12.54
C VAL A 6 1.73 1.12 -11.74
N LEU A 7 1.88 0.07 -10.93
CA LEU A 7 3.14 -0.18 -10.23
C LEU A 7 4.26 -0.56 -11.20
N VAL A 8 3.96 -1.44 -12.17
CA VAL A 8 4.92 -1.93 -13.17
C VAL A 8 5.29 -0.84 -14.18
N ASP A 9 4.30 -0.11 -14.73
CA ASP A 9 4.52 0.90 -15.78
C ASP A 9 5.39 2.07 -15.29
N HIS A 10 5.46 2.27 -13.97
CA HIS A 10 6.18 3.38 -13.37
C HIS A 10 7.36 2.96 -12.49
N SER A 11 7.56 1.67 -12.20
CA SER A 11 8.70 1.24 -11.38
C SER A 11 10.05 1.44 -12.07
N GLY A 12 10.05 1.44 -13.40
CA GLY A 12 11.28 1.48 -14.20
C GLY A 12 11.96 0.11 -14.29
N ASP A 13 11.24 -0.97 -13.94
CA ASP A 13 11.77 -2.33 -13.89
C ASP A 13 11.57 -3.03 -15.23
N ASP A 14 12.53 -3.86 -15.60
CA ASP A 14 12.41 -4.72 -16.78
C ASP A 14 11.56 -5.97 -16.52
N VAL A 15 11.50 -6.45 -15.26
CA VAL A 15 10.86 -7.72 -14.90
C VAL A 15 10.16 -7.66 -13.55
N TRP A 16 8.89 -8.07 -13.51
CA TRP A 16 8.10 -8.25 -12.29
C TRP A 16 7.89 -9.75 -11.96
N VAL A 17 8.33 -10.20 -10.78
CA VAL A 17 8.24 -11.61 -10.36
C VAL A 17 7.09 -11.82 -9.36
N MET A 18 6.23 -12.79 -9.63
CA MET A 18 5.07 -13.15 -8.79
C MET A 18 5.06 -14.63 -8.41
N SER A 19 4.18 -15.01 -7.48
CA SER A 19 3.91 -16.42 -7.18
C SER A 19 3.49 -17.18 -8.43
N ALA A 20 3.76 -18.48 -8.51
CA ALA A 20 3.26 -19.30 -9.61
C ALA A 20 1.73 -19.45 -9.55
N ARG A 21 1.10 -19.76 -10.69
CA ARG A 21 -0.34 -20.08 -10.83
C ARG A 21 -1.31 -18.95 -10.45
N VAL A 22 -0.92 -17.70 -10.67
CA VAL A 22 -1.84 -16.56 -10.61
C VAL A 22 -2.70 -16.49 -11.85
N THR A 23 -4.00 -16.30 -11.66
CA THR A 23 -4.97 -16.08 -12.75
C THR A 23 -5.13 -14.61 -13.10
N ASN A 24 -4.78 -13.70 -12.18
CA ASN A 24 -4.60 -12.28 -12.45
C ASN A 24 -3.43 -11.73 -11.62
N VAL A 25 -2.94 -10.56 -11.99
CA VAL A 25 -1.80 -9.89 -11.33
C VAL A 25 -2.08 -9.40 -9.91
N ASP A 26 -3.35 -9.27 -9.48
CA ASP A 26 -3.71 -8.88 -8.10
C ASP A 26 -3.87 -10.09 -7.17
N ALA A 27 -3.96 -11.30 -7.71
CA ALA A 27 -4.23 -12.54 -6.98
C ALA A 27 -2.94 -13.28 -6.57
N GLY A 28 -1.81 -12.56 -6.52
CA GLY A 28 -0.51 -13.10 -6.14
C GLY A 28 -0.43 -13.47 -4.67
N GLY A 29 0.05 -14.67 -4.38
CA GLY A 29 0.46 -15.05 -3.02
C GLY A 29 1.82 -14.46 -2.66
N LEU A 30 2.18 -14.53 -1.37
CA LEU A 30 3.51 -14.14 -0.92
C LEU A 30 4.59 -14.99 -1.60
N VAL A 31 5.58 -14.33 -2.18
CA VAL A 31 6.80 -14.98 -2.66
C VAL A 31 7.77 -15.13 -1.48
N SER A 32 8.30 -16.34 -1.28
CA SER A 32 9.26 -16.58 -0.19
C SER A 32 10.52 -15.72 -0.37
N GLY A 33 11.03 -15.16 0.73
CA GLY A 33 12.28 -14.39 0.74
C GLY A 33 13.48 -15.15 0.17
N ARG A 34 13.46 -16.49 0.14
CA ARG A 34 14.50 -17.30 -0.51
C ARG A 34 14.63 -17.03 -2.01
N TYR A 35 13.53 -16.68 -2.69
CA TYR A 35 13.59 -16.31 -4.11
C TYR A 35 14.21 -14.93 -4.29
N TRP A 36 13.94 -14.00 -3.38
CA TRP A 36 14.58 -12.70 -3.36
C TRP A 36 16.10 -12.84 -3.21
N GLU A 37 16.58 -13.64 -2.24
CA GLU A 37 18.02 -13.88 -2.02
C GLU A 37 18.68 -14.51 -3.25
N ARG A 38 17.98 -15.43 -3.94
CA ARG A 38 18.49 -16.07 -5.16
C ARG A 38 18.59 -15.09 -6.32
N LEU A 39 17.55 -14.30 -6.57
CA LEU A 39 17.54 -13.31 -7.65
C LEU A 39 18.62 -12.26 -7.43
N ALA A 40 18.79 -11.78 -6.19
CA ALA A 40 19.81 -10.80 -5.84
C ALA A 40 21.25 -11.33 -5.98
N GLY A 41 21.43 -12.66 -6.05
CA GLY A 41 22.74 -13.28 -6.27
C GLY A 41 23.08 -13.57 -7.72
N LEU A 42 22.17 -13.31 -8.67
CA LEU A 42 22.43 -13.53 -10.09
C LEU A 42 23.26 -12.37 -10.65
N PRO A 43 24.36 -12.63 -11.39
CA PRO A 43 25.22 -11.57 -11.92
C PRO A 43 24.51 -10.69 -12.98
N GLU A 44 23.43 -11.18 -13.59
CA GLU A 44 22.63 -10.44 -14.56
C GLU A 44 21.57 -9.53 -13.91
N VAL A 45 21.38 -9.63 -12.59
CA VAL A 45 20.36 -8.88 -11.86
C VAL A 45 21.01 -7.71 -11.14
N GLU A 46 20.72 -6.48 -11.59
CA GLU A 46 21.28 -5.27 -10.99
C GLU A 46 20.77 -5.03 -9.56
N TRP A 47 19.48 -5.25 -9.33
CA TRP A 47 18.87 -5.08 -8.01
C TRP A 47 17.57 -5.91 -7.89
N VAL A 48 17.13 -6.17 -6.65
CA VAL A 48 15.84 -6.80 -6.36
C VAL A 48 15.22 -6.12 -5.15
N GLU A 49 14.01 -5.56 -5.30
CA GLU A 49 13.28 -4.95 -4.19
C GLU A 49 11.94 -5.67 -3.96
N PRO A 50 11.64 -6.07 -2.70
CA PRO A 50 10.35 -6.64 -2.40
C PRO A 50 9.28 -5.54 -2.35
N ILE A 51 8.11 -5.87 -2.88
CA ILE A 51 6.92 -5.04 -2.76
C ILE A 51 5.83 -5.88 -2.10
N LEU A 52 5.22 -5.33 -1.05
CA LEU A 52 4.09 -5.96 -0.37
C LEU A 52 2.81 -5.20 -0.70
N ILE A 53 1.79 -5.89 -1.17
CA ILE A 53 0.50 -5.29 -1.46
C ILE A 53 -0.55 -5.97 -0.60
N GLY A 54 -1.33 -5.18 0.12
CA GLY A 54 -2.42 -5.65 0.95
C GLY A 54 -3.54 -4.62 1.01
N ASN A 55 -4.69 -5.00 1.55
CA ASN A 55 -5.80 -4.10 1.80
C ASN A 55 -5.84 -3.65 3.27
N GLY A 56 -6.42 -2.48 3.53
CA GLY A 56 -6.68 -1.96 4.87
C GLY A 56 -7.92 -1.06 4.89
N LEU A 57 -8.35 -0.67 6.09
CA LEU A 57 -9.39 0.35 6.29
C LEU A 57 -8.74 1.60 6.87
N PHE A 58 -8.72 2.68 6.09
CA PHE A 58 -8.30 3.99 6.55
C PHE A 58 -9.43 4.63 7.33
N GLN A 59 -9.15 5.08 8.56
CA GLN A 59 -10.14 5.79 9.37
C GLN A 59 -10.12 7.29 9.02
N LYS A 60 -11.27 7.84 8.67
CA LYS A 60 -11.45 9.28 8.45
C LYS A 60 -11.65 10.02 9.77
N GLY A 61 -11.45 11.33 9.75
CA GLY A 61 -11.65 12.18 10.94
C GLY A 61 -13.07 12.16 11.52
N ASP A 62 -14.08 11.79 10.71
CA ASP A 62 -15.47 11.61 11.14
C ASP A 62 -15.76 10.21 11.72
N GLY A 63 -14.74 9.34 11.80
CA GLY A 63 -14.85 7.96 12.28
C GLY A 63 -15.33 6.96 11.23
N SER A 64 -15.70 7.40 10.03
CA SER A 64 -16.02 6.50 8.91
C SER A 64 -14.74 5.92 8.28
N PHE A 65 -14.89 4.90 7.43
CA PHE A 65 -13.76 4.20 6.83
C PHE A 65 -13.71 4.33 5.31
N GLU A 66 -12.51 4.26 4.76
CA GLU A 66 -12.22 4.11 3.34
C GLU A 66 -11.38 2.85 3.11
N GLN A 67 -11.78 2.01 2.16
CA GLN A 67 -10.97 0.84 1.81
C GLN A 67 -9.76 1.27 0.99
N VAL A 68 -8.57 0.91 1.46
CA VAL A 68 -7.30 1.26 0.82
C VAL A 68 -6.51 0.03 0.41
N TRP A 69 -5.73 0.18 -0.66
CA TRP A 69 -4.64 -0.73 -1.00
C TRP A 69 -3.34 -0.13 -0.51
N VAL A 70 -2.67 -0.82 0.40
CA VAL A 70 -1.38 -0.41 0.94
C VAL A 70 -0.27 -1.11 0.18
N VAL A 71 0.58 -0.30 -0.46
CA VAL A 71 1.80 -0.73 -1.13
C VAL A 71 2.97 -0.45 -0.19
N GLY A 72 3.47 -1.52 0.41
CA GLY A 72 4.63 -1.54 1.28
C GLY A 72 5.92 -1.62 0.49
N LEU A 73 6.76 -0.61 0.65
CA LEU A 73 8.00 -0.45 -0.10
C LEU A 73 9.23 -0.52 0.80
N ARG A 74 10.32 -1.05 0.26
CA ARG A 74 11.62 -1.07 0.91
C ARG A 74 12.42 0.19 0.57
N ARG A 75 13.11 0.72 1.58
CA ARG A 75 14.08 1.80 1.46
C ARG A 75 15.48 1.20 1.30
N PRO A 76 16.40 1.89 0.60
CA PRO A 76 16.24 3.23 0.01
C PRO A 76 15.59 3.24 -1.38
N GLY A 77 15.46 2.09 -2.06
CA GLY A 77 15.12 2.01 -3.48
C GLY A 77 13.74 2.54 -3.85
N LEU A 78 12.70 2.23 -3.05
CA LEU A 78 11.31 2.65 -3.32
C LEU A 78 10.84 2.30 -4.75
N ALA A 79 11.30 1.18 -5.31
CA ALA A 79 11.08 0.81 -6.72
C ALA A 79 9.61 0.82 -7.15
N GLY A 80 8.65 0.57 -6.24
CA GLY A 80 7.22 0.63 -6.54
C GLY A 80 6.55 2.01 -6.40
N GLY A 81 7.30 3.10 -6.16
CA GLY A 81 6.79 4.47 -6.03
C GLY A 81 6.91 5.07 -4.61
N PRO A 82 6.13 6.11 -4.28
CA PRO A 82 5.46 7.03 -5.19
C PRO A 82 6.51 7.79 -6.03
N TRP A 83 6.19 8.07 -7.30
CA TRP A 83 7.13 8.64 -8.27
C TRP A 83 7.14 10.17 -8.32
N ALA A 84 6.02 10.79 -7.94
CA ALA A 84 5.84 12.24 -7.92
C ALA A 84 5.06 12.68 -6.68
N PHE A 85 5.32 13.90 -6.23
CA PHE A 85 4.75 14.47 -5.01
C PHE A 85 4.18 15.86 -5.28
N ALA A 86 2.91 16.05 -4.94
CA ALA A 86 2.29 17.37 -4.89
C ALA A 86 2.68 18.12 -3.61
N GLU A 87 2.82 17.40 -2.49
CA GLU A 87 3.28 17.95 -1.21
C GLU A 87 4.22 16.99 -0.48
N GLY A 88 5.33 17.51 0.04
CA GLY A 88 6.37 16.71 0.68
C GLY A 88 7.27 16.01 -0.34
N ASP A 89 7.93 14.94 0.09
CA ASP A 89 8.87 14.18 -0.76
C ASP A 89 9.01 12.73 -0.27
N ASN A 90 9.85 11.96 -0.97
CA ASN A 90 10.12 10.56 -0.65
C ASN A 90 10.74 10.33 0.74
N ARG A 91 11.27 11.37 1.41
CA ARG A 91 11.85 11.27 2.75
C ARG A 91 10.76 11.06 3.79
N ALA A 92 9.50 11.38 3.48
CA ALA A 92 8.36 11.05 4.32
C ALA A 92 8.34 9.56 4.70
N LEU A 93 8.64 8.67 3.75
CA LEU A 93 8.69 7.21 3.94
C LEU A 93 9.92 6.70 4.71
N LYS A 94 10.76 7.60 5.26
CA LYS A 94 11.76 7.23 6.28
C LYS A 94 11.10 6.91 7.62
N ASP A 95 10.00 7.58 7.92
CA ASP A 95 9.20 7.30 9.10
C ASP A 95 8.39 6.02 8.84
N LEU A 96 8.55 5.03 9.72
CA LEU A 96 7.88 3.74 9.59
C LEU A 96 6.35 3.89 9.64
N GLU A 97 5.83 4.91 10.33
CA GLU A 97 4.41 5.15 10.46
C GLU A 97 3.86 6.08 9.38
N ALA A 98 4.73 6.65 8.54
CA ALA A 98 4.30 7.51 7.48
C ALA A 98 3.71 6.71 6.31
N VAL A 99 2.62 7.24 5.78
CA VAL A 99 2.01 6.83 4.53
C VAL A 99 1.85 8.02 3.60
N THR A 100 1.69 7.77 2.31
CA THR A 100 1.37 8.81 1.32
C THR A 100 -0.03 8.63 0.79
N LEU A 101 -0.74 9.74 0.60
CA LEU A 101 -2.08 9.76 0.00
C LEU A 101 -2.00 10.35 -1.40
N LYS A 102 -2.92 9.98 -2.28
CA LYS A 102 -3.00 10.55 -3.62
C LYS A 102 -3.88 11.80 -3.65
N CYS A 103 -3.42 12.87 -4.29
CA CYS A 103 -4.10 14.16 -4.33
C CYS A 103 -5.57 14.08 -4.84
N LEU A 104 -5.81 13.29 -5.89
CA LEU A 104 -7.15 13.12 -6.48
C LEU A 104 -8.11 12.32 -5.59
N ASP A 105 -7.61 11.58 -4.60
CA ASP A 105 -8.41 10.75 -3.70
C ASP A 105 -8.62 11.41 -2.32
N LEU A 106 -8.11 12.63 -2.09
CA LEU A 106 -8.21 13.32 -0.79
C LEU A 106 -9.64 13.43 -0.26
N GLY A 107 -10.63 13.64 -1.14
CA GLY A 107 -12.05 13.64 -0.75
C GLY A 107 -12.51 12.31 -0.11
N LYS A 108 -11.97 11.17 -0.56
CA LYS A 108 -12.27 9.85 0.02
C LYS A 108 -11.65 9.67 1.41
N PHE A 109 -10.55 10.37 1.67
CA PHE A 109 -9.88 10.41 2.96
C PHE A 109 -10.47 11.47 3.91
N GLY A 110 -11.59 12.10 3.57
CA GLY A 110 -12.17 13.18 4.38
C GLY A 110 -11.33 14.46 4.34
N ASN A 111 -10.62 14.70 3.23
CA ASN A 111 -9.72 15.82 3.03
C ASN A 111 -8.58 15.91 4.06
N SER A 112 -8.01 14.76 4.45
CA SER A 112 -6.83 14.72 5.32
C SER A 112 -5.68 15.53 4.74
N ASP A 113 -5.06 16.37 5.58
CA ASP A 113 -3.87 17.12 5.23
C ASP A 113 -2.59 16.30 5.44
N ARG A 114 -1.47 16.89 5.00
CA ARG A 114 -0.16 16.43 5.42
C ARG A 114 -0.01 16.66 6.93
N HIS A 115 0.45 15.64 7.64
CA HIS A 115 0.56 15.51 9.11
C HIS A 115 -0.65 14.96 9.83
N HIS A 116 -1.79 14.74 9.16
CA HIS A 116 -2.92 14.05 9.77
C HIS A 116 -2.51 12.70 10.38
N LEU A 117 -2.89 12.49 11.65
CA LEU A 117 -2.68 11.24 12.39
C LEU A 117 -3.97 10.45 12.39
N THR A 118 -3.90 9.19 11.96
CA THR A 118 -5.06 8.31 11.85
C THR A 118 -4.63 6.85 11.97
N GLU A 119 -5.51 5.92 11.59
CA GLU A 119 -5.26 4.48 11.56
C GLU A 119 -5.56 3.87 10.20
N ILE A 120 -4.78 2.85 9.85
CA ILE A 120 -5.13 1.89 8.80
C ILE A 120 -5.17 0.49 9.43
N GLY A 121 -6.32 -0.17 9.37
CA GLY A 121 -6.49 -1.52 9.94
C GLY A 121 -6.18 -1.59 11.43
N GLY A 122 -6.59 -0.57 12.20
CA GLY A 122 -6.34 -0.47 13.64
C GLY A 122 -4.88 -0.16 14.01
N ARG A 123 -4.05 0.26 13.06
CA ARG A 123 -2.66 0.65 13.31
C ARG A 123 -2.46 2.12 13.00
N ARG A 124 -1.90 2.84 13.97
CA ARG A 124 -1.55 4.25 13.81
C ARG A 124 -0.65 4.47 12.58
N VAL A 125 -1.01 5.48 11.80
CA VAL A 125 -0.25 6.02 10.67
C VAL A 125 -0.30 7.54 10.66
N ARG A 126 0.65 8.15 9.98
CA ARG A 126 0.71 9.60 9.72
C ARG A 126 0.71 9.85 8.22
N VAL A 127 -0.06 10.83 7.76
CA VAL A 127 0.04 11.31 6.37
C VAL A 127 1.34 12.10 6.23
N GLY A 128 2.36 11.47 5.62
CA GLY A 128 3.69 12.04 5.51
C GLY A 128 3.89 12.93 4.28
N ALA A 129 3.21 12.60 3.18
CA ALA A 129 3.29 13.30 1.91
C ALA A 129 2.04 13.04 1.05
N ILE A 130 1.78 13.93 0.09
CA ILE A 130 0.72 13.80 -0.91
C ILE A 130 1.37 13.54 -2.26
N ASN A 131 1.06 12.38 -2.85
CA ASN A 131 1.58 11.96 -4.14
C ASN A 131 0.62 12.33 -5.29
N GLU A 132 1.18 12.36 -6.50
CA GLU A 132 0.46 12.58 -7.75
C GLU A 132 0.97 11.63 -8.85
N GLY A 133 0.33 11.65 -10.02
CA GLY A 133 0.77 10.87 -11.19
C GLY A 133 0.35 9.40 -11.20
N ALA A 134 0.08 8.78 -10.05
CA ALA A 134 -0.38 7.39 -9.97
C ALA A 134 -1.84 7.23 -10.46
N ARG A 135 -2.07 7.03 -11.76
CA ARG A 135 -3.43 6.82 -12.32
C ARG A 135 -3.83 5.35 -12.33
N GLY A 136 -4.05 4.78 -11.14
CA GLY A 136 -4.76 3.49 -10.97
C GLY A 136 -6.22 3.59 -11.43
N PHE A 137 -6.69 2.60 -12.17
CA PHE A 137 -8.08 2.53 -12.66
C PHE A 137 -9.07 2.05 -11.58
N GLN A 138 -8.59 1.49 -10.47
CA GLN A 138 -9.43 1.06 -9.36
C GLN A 138 -8.73 1.34 -8.02
N GLY A 139 -9.56 1.55 -6.98
CA GLY A 139 -9.21 1.65 -5.56
C GLY A 139 -8.34 2.83 -5.13
N THR A 140 -8.26 2.99 -3.82
CA THR A 140 -7.60 4.09 -3.15
C THR A 140 -6.21 3.63 -2.69
N LEU A 141 -5.15 4.03 -3.41
CA LEU A 141 -3.78 3.58 -3.16
C LEU A 141 -3.09 4.40 -2.08
N VAL A 142 -2.33 3.71 -1.23
CA VAL A 142 -1.51 4.32 -0.18
C VAL A 142 -0.13 3.66 -0.20
N PHE A 143 0.94 4.44 -0.25
CA PHE A 143 2.31 3.92 -0.12
C PHE A 143 2.81 4.06 1.30
N GLY A 144 3.48 3.03 1.82
CA GLY A 144 4.02 3.01 3.18
C GLY A 144 5.26 2.14 3.30
N ASN A 145 5.76 2.00 4.52
CA ASN A 145 6.92 1.13 4.78
C ASN A 145 6.52 -0.36 4.74
N ILE A 146 7.32 -1.18 4.05
CA ILE A 146 7.06 -2.62 3.92
C ILE A 146 6.95 -3.35 5.28
N GLN A 147 7.70 -2.92 6.29
CA GLN A 147 7.72 -3.55 7.63
C GLN A 147 6.39 -3.40 8.38
N ARG A 148 5.65 -2.32 8.13
CA ARG A 148 4.33 -2.09 8.75
C ARG A 148 3.18 -2.67 7.93
N SER A 149 3.40 -2.81 6.62
CA SER A 149 2.36 -3.06 5.62
C SER A 149 1.60 -4.38 5.82
N ALA A 150 2.28 -5.45 6.27
CA ALA A 150 1.64 -6.73 6.55
C ALA A 150 0.59 -6.67 7.68
N GLY A 151 0.67 -5.68 8.56
CA GLY A 151 -0.24 -5.57 9.71
C GLY A 151 -1.52 -4.79 9.44
N TYR A 152 -1.65 -4.14 8.28
CA TYR A 152 -2.83 -3.30 7.95
C TYR A 152 -4.07 -4.11 7.54
N GLY A 153 -3.89 -5.38 7.17
CA GLY A 153 -5.00 -6.27 6.78
C GLY A 153 -5.85 -6.80 7.94
N ARG A 154 -5.69 -6.27 9.16
CA ARG A 154 -6.47 -6.69 10.33
C ARG A 154 -7.77 -5.90 10.38
N HIS A 155 -8.88 -6.61 10.22
CA HIS A 155 -10.22 -6.06 10.36
C HIS A 155 -10.87 -6.66 11.60
N PRO A 156 -11.36 -5.87 12.57
CA PRO A 156 -12.29 -6.38 13.54
C PRO A 156 -13.59 -6.72 12.81
N ALA A 157 -13.94 -8.01 12.74
CA ALA A 157 -15.30 -8.40 12.37
C ALA A 157 -16.23 -7.87 13.49
N GLY A 158 -17.22 -7.05 13.13
CA GLY A 158 -18.25 -6.63 14.08
C GLY A 158 -18.94 -7.85 14.69
N PRO A 159 -19.39 -7.80 15.94
CA PRO A 159 -20.06 -8.94 16.56
C PRO A 159 -21.36 -9.26 15.80
N LEU A 160 -21.49 -10.50 15.35
CA LEU A 160 -22.77 -11.07 14.95
C LEU A 160 -23.52 -11.40 16.24
N PHE A 161 -24.58 -10.65 16.56
CA PHE A 161 -25.49 -11.01 17.65
C PHE A 161 -26.79 -11.54 17.08
N ARG A 162 -27.34 -12.56 17.73
CA ARG A 162 -28.67 -13.11 17.44
C ARG A 162 -29.55 -12.77 18.64
N PRO A 163 -30.56 -11.88 18.51
CA PRO A 163 -31.40 -11.52 19.65
C PRO A 163 -32.20 -12.75 20.13
N VAL A 164 -32.35 -12.87 21.45
CA VAL A 164 -33.25 -13.85 22.08
C VAL A 164 -34.59 -13.15 22.28
N GLY A 165 -35.61 -13.54 21.51
CA GLY A 165 -36.99 -13.10 21.69
C GLY A 165 -37.58 -12.39 20.48
N GLY A 166 -38.65 -12.96 19.93
CA GLY A 166 -39.44 -12.39 18.83
C GLY A 166 -40.24 -11.17 19.25
N ILE A 167 -40.50 -10.32 18.26
CA ILE A 167 -41.68 -9.44 18.19
C ILE A 167 -42.95 -10.27 18.10
#